data_AF-A0AAU0TKQ8-F1
#
_entry.id   AF-A0AAU0TKQ8-F1
#
_cell.length_a   1.000
_cell.length_b   1.000
_cell.length_c   1.000
_cell.angle_alpha   90.00
_cell.angle_beta   90.00
_cell.angle_gamma   90.00
#
_symmetry.space_group_name_H-M   'P 1'
#
loop_
_entity.id
_entity.type
_entity.pdbx_description
1 polymer ?
#
loop_
_entity_poly.entity_id
_entity_poly.type
_entity_poly.pdbx_seq_one_letter_code
_entity_poly.pdbx_strand_id
1 'polypeptide(L)'
;MKAFMAATGERLNRAQKQVGGGDEIQRFSHGGSWQSHHSYDPDRVDQMQTIEHETRLRFEDIMQGQLDIIERTADEISNSMADSYARAFYQMLSDTCEEHGNVIDGAASNLGEQMLKAIETVEYSVGRDGEVTLPEFRVHPAMAHRLRTDPSLHSPELLARVEEVTKLKSAQALAAEAARKAKFRRGEQ
;
A
#
# COMPACT_ATOMS: atom_id res chain seq x y z
N MET A 1 3.72 21.70 24.44
CA MET A 1 3.90 20.25 24.19
C MET A 1 2.70 19.62 23.49
N LYS A 2 1.46 19.69 24.03
CA LYS A 2 0.27 19.08 23.40
C LYS A 2 0.01 19.55 21.95
N ALA A 3 0.11 20.85 21.68
CA ALA A 3 -0.08 21.41 20.34
C ALA A 3 1.01 20.95 19.34
N PHE A 4 2.27 20.85 19.80
CA PHE A 4 3.38 20.34 19.01
C PHE A 4 3.13 18.87 18.62
N MET A 5 2.80 18.01 19.58
CA MET A 5 2.52 16.59 19.32
C MET A 5 1.32 16.40 18.40
N ALA A 6 0.26 17.21 18.54
CA ALA A 6 -0.87 17.19 17.63
C ALA A 6 -0.45 17.56 16.20
N ALA A 7 0.32 18.64 16.03
CA ALA A 7 0.77 19.09 14.72
C ALA A 7 1.72 18.09 14.03
N THR A 8 2.64 17.47 14.78
CA THR A 8 3.51 16.38 14.27
C THR A 8 2.68 15.16 13.90
N GLY A 9 1.72 14.76 14.74
CA GLY A 9 0.83 13.62 14.47
C GLY A 9 -0.06 13.83 13.25
N GLU A 10 -0.59 15.04 13.03
CA GLU A 10 -1.36 15.37 11.83
C GLU A 10 -0.51 15.29 10.55
N ARG A 11 0.72 15.82 10.59
CA ARG A 11 1.66 15.72 9.46
C ARG A 11 1.98 14.27 9.13
N LEU A 12 2.32 13.46 10.15
CA LEU A 12 2.60 12.04 9.98
C LEU A 12 1.39 11.28 9.40
N ASN A 13 0.19 11.51 9.94
CA ASN A 13 -1.04 10.90 9.42
C ASN A 13 -1.26 11.23 7.94
N ARG A 14 -1.02 12.48 7.52
CA ARG A 14 -1.12 12.86 6.10
C ARG A 14 -0.12 12.11 5.23
N ALA A 15 1.11 11.96 5.68
CA ALA A 15 2.14 11.22 4.93
C ALA A 15 1.84 9.72 4.85
N GLN A 16 1.39 9.10 5.95
CA GLN A 16 0.98 7.69 5.98
C GLN A 16 -0.18 7.40 5.01
N LYS A 17 -1.16 8.31 4.93
CA LYS A 17 -2.29 8.20 3.97
C LYS A 17 -1.85 8.18 2.51
N GLN A 18 -0.69 8.75 2.18
CA GLN A 18 -0.16 8.70 0.80
C GLN A 18 0.40 7.32 0.44
N VAL A 19 0.80 6.53 1.44
CA VAL A 19 1.47 5.24 1.26
C VAL A 19 0.49 4.07 1.41
N GLY A 20 -0.24 4.00 2.52
CA GLY A 20 -1.05 2.84 2.92
C GLY A 20 -2.55 2.97 2.68
N GLY A 21 -3.01 4.04 2.03
CA GLY A 21 -4.43 4.31 1.82
C GLY A 21 -5.09 5.09 2.97
N GLY A 22 -6.37 5.46 2.77
CA GLY A 22 -7.10 6.44 3.58
C GLY A 22 -7.62 5.96 4.93
N ASP A 23 -8.91 6.16 5.20
CA ASP A 23 -9.52 5.93 6.52
C ASP A 23 -9.87 4.46 6.82
N GLU A 24 -9.48 3.54 5.94
CA GLU A 24 -9.87 2.11 5.96
C GLU A 24 -8.81 1.22 6.62
N ILE A 25 -8.03 1.79 7.55
CA ILE A 25 -6.96 1.10 8.26
C ILE A 25 -7.49 0.56 9.59
N GLN A 26 -7.36 -0.75 9.80
CA GLN A 26 -7.60 -1.34 11.11
C GLN A 26 -6.45 -0.96 12.05
N ARG A 27 -6.77 -0.32 13.18
CA ARG A 27 -5.79 0.07 14.19
C ARG A 27 -5.80 -0.92 15.34
N PHE A 28 -4.63 -1.44 15.66
CA PHE A 28 -4.39 -2.25 16.84
C PHE A 28 -3.55 -1.42 17.82
N SER A 29 -4.04 -1.25 19.05
CA SER A 29 -3.39 -0.40 20.07
C SER A 29 -2.82 -1.18 21.25
N HIS A 30 -2.87 -2.51 21.20
CA HIS A 30 -2.37 -3.39 22.26
C HIS A 30 -1.86 -4.71 21.67
N GLY A 31 -0.99 -5.39 22.43
CA GLY A 31 -0.34 -6.63 22.02
C GLY A 31 0.95 -6.37 21.23
N GLY A 32 1.84 -7.37 21.20
CA GLY A 32 3.04 -7.37 20.34
C GLY A 32 2.80 -8.06 19.00
N SER A 33 1.73 -8.84 18.88
CA SER A 33 1.38 -9.62 17.70
C SER A 33 -0.08 -9.45 17.32
N TRP A 34 -0.41 -9.78 16.07
CA TRP A 34 -1.76 -9.80 15.55
C TRP A 34 -1.94 -10.97 14.57
N GLN A 35 -3.19 -11.41 14.41
CA GLN A 35 -3.59 -12.49 13.51
C GLN A 35 -4.92 -12.12 12.87
N SER A 36 -5.02 -12.22 11.54
CA SER A 36 -6.28 -12.00 10.83
C SER A 36 -6.93 -13.33 10.48
N HIS A 37 -8.00 -13.68 11.17
CA HIS A 37 -8.78 -14.90 10.88
C HIS A 37 -9.57 -14.83 9.56
N HIS A 38 -9.50 -13.70 8.85
CA HIS A 38 -10.15 -13.48 7.56
C HIS A 38 -9.14 -13.19 6.44
N SER A 39 -7.84 -13.42 6.67
CA SER A 39 -6.83 -13.37 5.62
C SER A 39 -6.78 -14.67 4.82
N TYR A 40 -6.00 -14.67 3.75
CA TYR A 40 -5.66 -15.85 2.95
C TYR A 40 -4.86 -16.90 3.74
N ASP A 41 -4.14 -16.48 4.78
CA ASP A 41 -3.41 -17.35 5.71
C ASP A 41 -3.86 -17.07 7.16
N PRO A 42 -4.96 -17.71 7.60
CA PRO A 42 -5.58 -17.42 8.89
C PRO A 42 -4.76 -17.92 10.07
N ASP A 43 -3.74 -18.77 9.87
CA ASP A 43 -2.90 -19.33 10.92
C ASP A 43 -1.62 -18.51 11.16
N ARG A 44 -1.31 -17.57 10.27
CA ARG A 44 -0.16 -16.67 10.39
C ARG A 44 -0.34 -15.66 11.53
N VAL A 45 0.67 -15.59 12.38
CA VAL A 45 0.79 -14.59 13.45
C VAL A 45 1.90 -13.61 13.10
N ASP A 46 1.53 -12.37 12.83
CA ASP A 46 2.47 -11.29 12.55
C ASP A 46 2.80 -10.49 13.82
N GLN A 47 3.95 -9.81 13.81
CA GLN A 47 4.43 -8.99 14.92
C GLN A 47 4.31 -7.49 14.58
N MET A 48 4.03 -6.67 15.58
CA MET A 48 4.12 -5.22 15.45
C MET A 48 5.57 -4.80 15.31
N GLN A 49 5.86 -3.94 14.34
CA GLN A 49 7.17 -3.34 14.16
C GLN A 49 7.21 -1.96 14.81
N THR A 50 8.31 -1.67 15.51
CA THR A 50 8.54 -0.35 16.12
C THR A 50 9.33 0.53 15.16
N ILE A 51 8.80 1.72 14.86
CA ILE A 51 9.52 2.77 14.15
C ILE A 51 9.92 3.83 15.17
N GLU A 52 11.22 4.06 15.32
CA GLU A 52 11.79 5.03 16.25
C GLU A 52 12.47 6.16 15.48
N HIS A 53 12.43 7.36 16.06
CA HIS A 53 13.13 8.53 15.55
C HIS A 53 13.76 9.29 16.72
N GLU A 54 15.02 9.69 16.55
CA GLU A 54 15.75 10.52 17.50
C GLU A 54 16.03 11.88 16.82
N THR A 55 15.61 12.97 17.46
CA THR A 55 15.98 14.33 17.04
C THR A 55 16.91 14.97 18.06
N ARG A 56 17.87 15.77 17.58
CA ARG A 56 18.81 16.50 18.43
C ARG A 56 18.63 18.01 18.23
N LEU A 57 18.35 18.70 19.33
CA LEU A 57 18.27 20.17 19.38
C LEU A 57 19.57 20.72 19.98
N ARG A 58 20.16 21.71 19.33
CA ARG A 58 21.34 22.40 19.88
C ARG A 58 20.89 23.44 20.90
N PHE A 59 21.61 23.52 22.01
CA PHE A 59 21.29 24.45 23.09
C PHE A 59 21.47 25.92 22.66
N GLU A 60 22.45 26.18 21.79
CA GLU A 60 22.75 27.51 21.26
C GLU A 60 21.57 28.10 20.48
N ASP A 61 20.85 27.27 19.73
CA ASP A 61 19.70 27.70 18.94
C ASP A 61 18.53 28.15 19.86
N ILE A 62 18.39 27.51 21.03
CA ILE A 62 17.40 27.88 22.06
C ILE A 62 17.80 29.21 22.71
N MET A 63 19.09 29.37 23.04
CA MET A 63 19.60 30.60 23.68
C MET A 63 19.50 31.82 22.77
N GLN A 64 19.60 31.63 21.45
CA GLN A 64 19.44 32.71 20.47
C GLN A 64 17.96 33.07 20.20
N GLY A 65 17.00 32.39 20.83
CA GLY A 65 15.58 32.65 20.66
C GLY A 65 15.08 32.32 19.24
N GLN A 66 15.73 31.37 18.56
CA GLN A 66 15.32 30.91 17.23
C GLN A 66 14.05 30.07 17.34
N LEU A 67 12.88 30.71 17.28
CA LEU A 67 11.59 30.04 17.40
C LEU A 67 11.26 29.13 16.19
N ASP A 68 11.91 29.35 15.05
CA ASP A 68 11.82 28.53 13.84
C ASP A 68 12.33 27.10 14.07
N ILE A 69 13.17 26.87 15.08
CA ILE A 69 13.65 25.53 15.42
C ILE A 69 12.49 24.59 15.78
N ILE A 70 11.41 25.09 16.39
CA ILE A 70 10.27 24.26 16.78
C ILE A 70 9.54 23.73 15.54
N GLU A 71 9.34 24.58 14.53
CA GLU A 71 8.69 24.17 13.29
C GLU A 71 9.59 23.23 12.49
N ARG A 72 10.88 23.57 12.33
CA ARG A 72 11.86 22.72 11.65
C ARG A 72 11.94 21.32 12.27
N THR A 73 11.95 21.24 13.59
CA THR A 73 11.98 19.95 14.30
C THR A 73 10.68 19.18 14.15
N ALA A 74 9.52 19.84 14.15
CA ALA A 74 8.26 19.16 13.86
C ALA A 74 8.25 18.55 12.45
N ASP A 75 8.77 19.27 11.46
CA ASP A 75 8.88 18.80 10.08
C ASP A 75 9.92 17.68 9.94
N GLU A 76 11.08 17.79 10.59
CA GLU A 76 12.11 16.76 10.61
C GLU A 76 11.59 15.44 11.18
N ILE A 77 10.95 15.47 12.35
CA ILE A 77 10.33 14.28 12.96
C ILE A 77 9.29 13.69 12.02
N SER A 78 8.38 14.51 11.52
CA SER A 78 7.28 14.04 10.69
C SER A 78 7.78 13.40 9.39
N ASN A 79 8.73 14.03 8.72
CA ASN A 79 9.28 13.55 7.44
C ASN A 79 10.12 12.28 7.65
N SER A 80 10.99 12.25 8.67
CA SER A 80 11.82 11.07 8.94
C SER A 80 10.97 9.86 9.34
N MET A 81 9.95 10.06 10.20
CA MET A 81 9.04 8.99 10.57
C MET A 81 8.20 8.52 9.38
N ALA A 82 7.75 9.44 8.52
CA ALA A 82 7.01 9.10 7.30
C ALA A 82 7.87 8.29 6.32
N ASP A 83 9.13 8.67 6.11
CA ASP A 83 10.07 7.94 5.26
C ASP A 83 10.35 6.53 5.80
N SER A 84 10.57 6.41 7.11
CA SER A 84 10.76 5.12 7.78
C SER A 84 9.52 4.23 7.66
N TYR A 85 8.32 4.81 7.83
CA TYR A 85 7.06 4.11 7.61
C TYR A 85 6.91 3.63 6.17
N ALA A 86 7.19 4.49 5.19
CA ALA A 86 7.09 4.13 3.77
C ALA A 86 8.03 2.98 3.42
N ARG A 87 9.28 3.02 3.90
CA ARG A 87 10.25 1.93 3.73
C ARG A 87 9.76 0.63 4.35
N ALA A 88 9.30 0.66 5.59
CA ALA A 88 8.79 -0.53 6.28
C ALA A 88 7.56 -1.12 5.56
N PHE A 89 6.64 -0.27 5.10
CA PHE A 89 5.46 -0.69 4.35
C PHE A 89 5.82 -1.37 3.02
N TYR A 90 6.67 -0.76 2.20
CA TYR A 90 7.07 -1.37 0.93
C TYR A 90 7.95 -2.60 1.12
N GLN A 91 8.76 -2.66 2.17
CA GLN A 91 9.52 -3.86 2.51
C GLN A 91 8.58 -5.01 2.88
N MET A 92 7.59 -4.77 3.75
CA MET A 92 6.57 -5.76 4.12
C MET A 92 5.81 -6.28 2.88
N LEU A 93 5.40 -5.39 1.98
CA LEU A 93 4.77 -5.78 0.72
C LEU A 93 5.70 -6.66 -0.13
N SER A 94 6.98 -6.28 -0.27
CA SER A 94 7.97 -7.05 -1.03
C SER A 94 8.16 -8.44 -0.44
N ASP A 95 8.37 -8.53 0.88
CA ASP A 95 8.60 -9.79 1.60
C ASP A 95 7.40 -10.73 1.44
N THR A 96 6.18 -10.18 1.55
CA THR A 96 4.93 -10.94 1.38
C THR A 96 4.77 -11.44 -0.08
N CYS A 97 5.13 -10.61 -1.07
CA CYS A 97 5.12 -11.04 -2.47
C CYS A 97 6.14 -12.14 -2.74
N GLU A 98 7.35 -12.03 -2.18
CA GLU A 98 8.40 -13.07 -2.30
C GLU A 98 7.97 -14.38 -1.64
N GLU A 99 7.42 -14.32 -0.44
CA GLU A 99 6.94 -15.48 0.32
C GLU A 99 5.89 -16.29 -0.43
N HIS A 100 4.94 -15.60 -1.09
CA HIS A 100 3.87 -16.25 -1.84
C HIS A 100 4.18 -16.47 -3.32
N GLY A 101 5.40 -16.17 -3.77
CA GLY A 101 5.80 -16.32 -5.17
C GLY A 101 5.09 -15.36 -6.14
N ASN A 102 4.52 -14.28 -5.62
CA ASN A 102 3.90 -13.19 -6.40
C ASN A 102 4.95 -12.21 -6.92
N VAL A 103 6.03 -12.74 -7.48
CA VAL A 103 7.16 -11.98 -8.04
C VAL A 103 7.25 -12.25 -9.53
N ILE A 104 7.45 -11.18 -10.30
CA ILE A 104 7.61 -11.24 -11.74
C ILE A 104 9.07 -10.97 -12.07
N ASP A 105 9.72 -11.95 -12.70
CA ASP A 105 11.09 -11.83 -13.15
C ASP A 105 11.17 -10.83 -14.33
N GLY A 106 11.82 -9.70 -14.07
CA GLY A 106 12.01 -8.63 -15.05
C GLY A 106 13.10 -8.91 -16.09
N ALA A 107 13.89 -9.98 -15.96
CA ALA A 107 14.96 -10.33 -16.89
C ALA A 107 14.48 -11.21 -18.06
N ALA A 108 13.34 -11.88 -17.91
CA ALA A 108 12.91 -12.95 -18.80
C ALA A 108 12.02 -12.52 -19.99
N SER A 109 11.51 -11.28 -20.02
CA SER A 109 10.50 -10.84 -21.00
C SER A 109 10.53 -9.34 -21.23
N ASN A 110 9.80 -8.85 -22.26
CA ASN A 110 9.62 -7.41 -22.48
C ASN A 110 8.64 -6.80 -21.46
N LEU A 111 8.62 -5.47 -21.33
CA LEU A 111 7.81 -4.77 -20.32
C LEU A 111 6.31 -5.03 -20.48
N GLY A 112 5.83 -5.17 -21.72
CA GLY A 112 4.44 -5.52 -22.03
C GLY A 112 4.02 -6.86 -21.44
N GLU A 113 4.80 -7.91 -21.70
CA GLU A 113 4.58 -9.25 -21.15
C GLU A 113 4.65 -9.28 -19.62
N GLN A 114 5.60 -8.54 -19.03
CA GLN A 114 5.69 -8.40 -17.56
C GLN A 114 4.42 -7.77 -16.98
N MET A 115 3.90 -6.73 -17.62
CA MET A 115 2.69 -6.04 -17.18
C MET A 115 1.45 -6.93 -17.32
N LEU A 116 1.32 -7.67 -18.43
CA LEU A 116 0.24 -8.64 -18.61
C LEU A 116 0.29 -9.71 -17.51
N LYS A 117 1.48 -10.27 -17.23
CA LYS A 117 1.66 -11.24 -16.16
C LYS A 117 1.25 -10.67 -14.80
N ALA A 118 1.56 -9.40 -14.52
CA ALA A 118 1.12 -8.72 -13.30
C ALA A 118 -0.41 -8.64 -13.20
N ILE A 119 -1.07 -8.29 -14.30
CA ILE A 119 -2.54 -8.25 -14.37
C ILE A 119 -3.14 -9.66 -14.20
N GLU A 120 -2.51 -10.67 -14.77
CA GLU A 120 -2.92 -12.09 -14.64
C GLU A 120 -2.74 -12.63 -13.22
N THR A 121 -1.71 -12.21 -12.48
CA THR A 121 -1.45 -12.67 -11.11
C THR A 121 -2.33 -11.98 -10.07
N VAL A 122 -2.57 -10.66 -10.17
CA VAL A 122 -3.23 -9.91 -9.09
C VAL A 122 -4.74 -10.12 -9.06
N GLU A 123 -5.32 -10.49 -7.93
CA GLU A 123 -6.78 -10.64 -7.78
C GLU A 123 -7.52 -9.31 -7.88
N TYR A 124 -8.70 -9.34 -8.50
CA TYR A 124 -9.57 -8.17 -8.59
C TYR A 124 -10.56 -8.19 -7.44
N SER A 125 -10.88 -7.01 -6.89
CA SER A 125 -11.84 -6.88 -5.80
C SER A 125 -13.11 -6.16 -6.27
N VAL A 126 -14.16 -6.20 -5.45
CA VAL A 126 -15.42 -5.48 -5.70
C VAL A 126 -15.57 -4.41 -4.63
N GLY A 127 -15.77 -3.17 -5.09
CA GLY A 127 -15.98 -2.01 -4.24
C GLY A 127 -17.31 -2.04 -3.48
N ARG A 128 -17.50 -1.06 -2.59
CA ARG A 128 -18.75 -0.92 -1.80
C ARG A 128 -19.98 -0.61 -2.66
N ASP A 129 -19.76 0.04 -3.80
CA ASP A 129 -20.76 0.33 -4.84
C ASP A 129 -21.19 -0.93 -5.61
N GLY A 130 -20.46 -2.03 -5.48
CA GLY A 130 -20.71 -3.28 -6.19
C GLY A 130 -20.00 -3.37 -7.54
N GLU A 131 -19.17 -2.39 -7.89
CA GLU A 131 -18.38 -2.39 -9.12
C GLU A 131 -17.00 -3.01 -8.91
N VAL A 132 -16.39 -3.51 -9.98
CA VAL A 132 -15.06 -4.11 -9.90
C VAL A 132 -14.00 -3.02 -9.75
N THR A 133 -13.17 -3.13 -8.72
CA THR A 133 -12.03 -2.27 -8.46
C THR A 133 -10.78 -2.90 -9.05
N LEU A 134 -10.15 -2.21 -10.01
CA LEU A 134 -8.89 -2.64 -10.61
C LEU A 134 -7.71 -2.41 -9.64
N PRO A 135 -6.66 -3.24 -9.71
CA PRO A 135 -5.46 -3.04 -8.90
C PRO A 135 -4.77 -1.70 -9.16
N GLU A 136 -4.25 -1.07 -8.09
CA GLU A 136 -3.38 0.10 -8.18
C GLU A 136 -1.92 -0.34 -8.35
N PHE A 137 -1.21 0.24 -9.32
CA PHE A 137 0.23 0.01 -9.51
C PHE A 137 1.03 1.16 -8.91
N ARG A 138 1.83 0.86 -7.89
CA ARG A 138 2.78 1.81 -7.31
C ARG A 138 4.15 1.60 -7.91
N VAL A 139 4.66 2.61 -8.62
CA VAL A 139 5.91 2.52 -9.36
C VAL A 139 6.79 3.75 -9.13
N HIS A 140 8.11 3.54 -9.13
CA HIS A 140 9.06 4.64 -9.08
C HIS A 140 8.89 5.55 -10.32
N PRO A 141 9.08 6.89 -10.22
CA PRO A 141 8.90 7.81 -11.36
C PRO A 141 9.67 7.43 -12.62
N ALA A 142 10.88 6.87 -12.47
CA ALA A 142 11.67 6.37 -13.59
C ALA A 142 10.95 5.22 -14.35
N MET A 143 10.31 4.30 -13.62
CA MET A 143 9.52 3.23 -14.22
C MET A 143 8.22 3.76 -14.82
N ALA A 144 7.57 4.73 -14.18
CA ALA A 144 6.39 5.40 -14.74
C ALA A 144 6.68 6.10 -16.08
N HIS A 145 7.91 6.59 -16.29
CA HIS A 145 8.33 7.09 -17.59
C HIS A 145 8.44 5.95 -18.61
N ARG A 146 9.13 4.85 -18.26
CA ARG A 146 9.27 3.68 -19.13
C ARG A 146 7.92 3.08 -19.55
N LEU A 147 6.98 2.93 -18.62
CA LEU A 147 5.63 2.43 -18.89
C LEU A 147 4.86 3.28 -19.92
N ARG A 148 5.19 4.58 -20.06
CA ARG A 148 4.54 5.46 -21.03
C ARG A 148 5.20 5.46 -22.41
N THR A 149 6.48 5.07 -22.48
CA THR A 149 7.29 5.19 -23.70
C THR A 149 7.61 3.86 -24.34
N ASP A 150 7.45 2.74 -23.62
CA ASP A 150 7.82 1.43 -24.11
C ASP A 150 6.83 0.93 -25.18
N PRO A 151 7.28 0.67 -26.42
CA PRO A 151 6.40 0.28 -27.52
C PRO A 151 5.78 -1.10 -27.33
N SER A 152 6.36 -1.98 -26.50
CA SER A 152 5.80 -3.32 -26.25
C SER A 152 4.41 -3.24 -25.61
N LEU A 153 4.14 -2.20 -24.81
CA LEU A 153 2.86 -1.94 -24.14
C LEU A 153 1.76 -1.49 -25.09
N HIS A 154 2.10 -1.13 -26.32
CA HIS A 154 1.15 -0.62 -27.32
C HIS A 154 0.90 -1.61 -28.47
N SER A 155 1.41 -2.84 -28.34
CA SER A 155 1.14 -3.87 -29.34
C SER A 155 -0.36 -4.27 -29.31
N PRO A 156 -1.03 -4.35 -30.48
CA PRO A 156 -2.46 -4.68 -30.53
C PRO A 156 -2.80 -6.03 -29.90
N GLU A 157 -1.90 -7.02 -30.06
CA GLU A 157 -2.06 -8.36 -29.49
C GLU A 157 -2.06 -8.33 -27.96
N LEU A 158 -1.15 -7.56 -27.35
CA LEU A 158 -1.09 -7.40 -25.90
C LEU A 158 -2.34 -6.70 -25.37
N LEU A 159 -2.77 -5.61 -26.02
CA LEU A 159 -3.96 -4.87 -25.60
C LEU A 159 -5.23 -5.73 -25.65
N ALA A 160 -5.39 -6.54 -26.71
CA ALA A 160 -6.49 -7.48 -26.81
C ALA A 160 -6.45 -8.52 -25.68
N ARG A 161 -5.25 -9.02 -25.35
CA ARG A 161 -5.07 -9.99 -24.28
C ARG A 161 -5.34 -9.40 -22.89
N VAL A 162 -4.88 -8.18 -22.64
CA VAL A 162 -5.19 -7.44 -21.40
C VAL A 162 -6.70 -7.26 -21.25
N GLU A 163 -7.40 -6.85 -22.31
CA GLU A 163 -8.85 -6.68 -22.28
C GLU A 163 -9.59 -7.99 -21.98
N GLU A 164 -9.15 -9.10 -22.59
CA GLU A 164 -9.70 -10.43 -22.34
C GLU A 164 -9.51 -10.86 -20.87
N VAL A 165 -8.29 -10.73 -20.35
CA VAL A 165 -7.94 -11.08 -18.97
C VAL A 165 -8.73 -10.21 -17.99
N THR A 166 -8.80 -8.90 -18.22
CA THR A 166 -9.58 -7.98 -17.39
C THR A 166 -11.05 -8.39 -17.36
N LYS A 167 -11.68 -8.68 -18.50
CA LYS A 167 -13.09 -9.14 -18.54
C LYS A 167 -13.30 -10.42 -17.73
N LEU A 168 -12.42 -11.40 -17.91
CA LEU A 168 -12.50 -12.68 -17.22
C LEU A 168 -12.35 -12.50 -15.70
N LYS A 169 -11.36 -11.73 -15.25
CA LYS A 169 -11.10 -11.50 -13.83
C LYS A 169 -12.15 -10.63 -13.17
N SER A 170 -12.71 -9.65 -13.89
CA SER A 170 -13.88 -8.89 -13.42
C SER A 170 -15.09 -9.79 -13.17
N ALA A 171 -15.39 -10.71 -14.10
CA ALA A 171 -16.49 -11.66 -13.91
C ALA A 171 -16.25 -12.60 -12.71
N GLN A 172 -15.00 -13.07 -12.53
CA GLN A 172 -14.61 -13.88 -11.37
C GLN A 172 -14.77 -13.13 -10.05
N ALA A 173 -14.33 -11.87 -9.99
CA ALA A 173 -14.46 -11.03 -8.79
C ALA A 173 -15.94 -10.83 -8.39
N LEU A 174 -16.80 -10.54 -9.36
CA LEU A 174 -18.25 -10.41 -9.13
C LEU A 174 -18.88 -11.72 -8.64
N ALA A 175 -18.49 -12.86 -9.23
CA ALA A 175 -18.98 -14.17 -8.81
C ALA A 175 -18.52 -14.53 -7.38
N ALA A 176 -17.25 -14.28 -7.05
CA ALA A 176 -16.70 -14.50 -5.73
C ALA A 176 -17.40 -13.61 -4.68
N GLU A 177 -17.63 -12.34 -4.99
CA GLU A 177 -18.34 -11.42 -4.10
C GLU A 177 -19.82 -11.82 -3.93
N ALA A 178 -20.49 -12.28 -4.99
CA ALA A 178 -21.84 -12.83 -4.89
C ALA A 178 -21.89 -14.07 -3.98
N ALA A 179 -20.91 -14.97 -4.10
CA ALA A 179 -20.77 -16.13 -3.24
C ALA A 179 -20.49 -15.73 -1.78
N ARG A 180 -19.64 -14.74 -1.55
CA ARG A 180 -19.38 -14.16 -0.21
C ARG A 180 -20.67 -13.62 0.40
N LYS A 181 -21.42 -12.78 -0.33
CA LYS A 181 -22.70 -12.22 0.12
C LYS A 181 -23.74 -13.30 0.41
N ALA A 182 -23.78 -14.37 -0.39
CA ALA A 182 -24.72 -15.48 -0.17
C ALA A 182 -24.50 -16.20 1.17
N LYS A 183 -23.25 -16.29 1.66
CA LYS A 183 -22.95 -16.86 3.00
C LYS A 183 -23.63 -16.13 4.15
N PHE A 184 -23.94 -14.83 3.97
CA PHE A 184 -24.58 -13.99 4.98
C PHE A 184 -26.10 -13.89 4.81
N ARG A 185 -26.71 -14.45 3.75
CA ARG A 185 -28.17 -14.41 3.51
C ARG A 185 -28.97 -15.42 4.35
N ARG A 186 -28.51 -15.78 5.56
CA ARG A 186 -29.33 -16.55 6.52
C ARG A 186 -29.75 -15.62 7.67
N GLY A 187 -31.00 -15.17 7.63
CA GLY A 187 -31.68 -14.56 8.78
C GLY A 187 -32.60 -13.36 8.51
N GLU A 188 -33.46 -13.37 7.49
CA GLU A 188 -34.75 -12.68 7.59
C GLU A 188 -35.86 -13.73 7.44
N GLN A 189 -36.44 -14.09 8.59
CA GLN A 189 -37.56 -15.01 8.87
C GLN A 189 -37.23 -16.50 9.00
#